data_AF-A0A3M0YWX3-F1
#
_entry.id   AF-A0A3M0YWX3-F1
#
_cell.length_a   1.000
_cell.length_b   1.000
_cell.length_c   1.000
_cell.angle_alpha   90.00
_cell.angle_beta   90.00
_cell.angle_gamma   90.00
#
_symmetry.space_group_name_H-M   'P 1'
#
loop_
_entity.id
_entity.type
_entity.pdbx_description
1 polymer ?
#
loop_
_entity_poly.entity_id
_entity_poly.type
_entity_poly.pdbx_seq_one_letter_code
_entity_poly.pdbx_strand_id
1 'polypeptide(L)'
;MRLTRESLEYLVEIIGVDTGRIEMELEKLYCFAGSNPSLEQVKAACQGNREAHFFAVTQAICERKREDALLALRQTLDHTSSTTDSECIRLTRMTANQLRKMVRVMLAMHRLKCRNSHRIAEMWQRRSSQPDDEFLGCDDLSAWNFRRFAENAGRFSARELLQTLDEIQRIDVLNVSSSIPSELLLLNLILHTCK
;
A
#
# COMPACT_ATOMS: atom_id res chain seq x y z
N MET A 1 -3.46 0.60 -28.61
CA MET A 1 -4.68 0.32 -27.82
C MET A 1 -5.17 1.64 -27.22
N ARG A 2 -6.48 1.89 -27.18
CA ARG A 2 -7.06 3.07 -26.50
C ARG A 2 -7.80 2.61 -25.25
N LEU A 3 -7.41 3.16 -24.11
CA LEU A 3 -8.02 2.89 -22.81
C LEU A 3 -8.75 4.14 -22.34
N THR A 4 -9.92 3.97 -21.73
CA THR A 4 -10.57 5.05 -21.01
C THR A 4 -9.75 5.38 -19.75
N ARG A 5 -9.97 6.57 -19.20
CA ARG A 5 -9.31 6.99 -17.96
C ARG A 5 -9.60 6.03 -16.79
N GLU A 6 -10.84 5.58 -16.66
CA GLU A 6 -11.24 4.62 -15.63
C GLU A 6 -10.52 3.28 -15.78
N SER A 7 -10.34 2.79 -17.01
CA SER A 7 -9.57 1.57 -17.26
C SER A 7 -8.09 1.74 -16.92
N LEU A 8 -7.51 2.93 -17.15
CA LEU A 8 -6.14 3.23 -16.75
C LEU A 8 -6.00 3.31 -15.22
N GLU A 9 -6.94 3.95 -14.54
CA GLU A 9 -6.96 4.04 -13.08
C GLU A 9 -7.05 2.65 -12.44
N TYR A 10 -7.92 1.78 -12.98
CA TYR A 10 -8.02 0.38 -12.57
C TYR A 10 -6.72 -0.40 -12.84
N LEU A 11 -6.13 -0.28 -14.04
CA LEU A 11 -4.87 -0.96 -14.35
C LEU A 11 -3.72 -0.52 -13.44
N VAL A 12 -3.63 0.78 -13.12
CA VAL A 12 -2.65 1.30 -12.16
C VAL A 12 -2.89 0.70 -10.77
N GLU A 13 -4.14 0.55 -10.35
CA GLU A 13 -4.49 -0.08 -9.09
C GLU A 13 -4.06 -1.56 -9.02
N ILE A 14 -4.36 -2.34 -10.06
CA ILE A 14 -4.11 -3.79 -10.06
C ILE A 14 -2.67 -4.20 -10.43
N ILE A 15 -1.95 -3.35 -11.15
CA ILE A 15 -0.51 -3.52 -11.43
C ILE A 15 0.30 -3.05 -10.22
N GLY A 16 -0.17 -2.01 -9.53
CA GLY A 16 0.47 -1.48 -8.33
C GLY A 16 1.89 -0.96 -8.63
N VAL A 17 2.87 -1.45 -7.87
CA VAL A 17 4.28 -1.00 -7.97
C VAL A 17 5.11 -1.83 -8.93
N ASP A 18 4.59 -2.96 -9.44
CA ASP A 18 5.32 -3.85 -10.33
C ASP A 18 5.17 -3.42 -11.79
N THR A 19 5.87 -2.35 -12.15
CA THR A 19 5.85 -1.79 -13.50
C THR A 19 6.36 -2.74 -14.58
N GLY A 20 7.09 -3.81 -14.23
CA GLY A 20 7.56 -4.82 -15.18
C GLY A 20 6.41 -5.63 -15.80
N ARG A 21 5.22 -5.59 -15.20
CA ARG A 21 4.04 -6.31 -15.68
C ARG A 21 3.18 -5.52 -16.65
N ILE A 22 3.46 -4.22 -16.84
CA ILE A 22 2.65 -3.37 -17.72
C ILE A 22 2.55 -3.99 -19.11
N GLU A 23 3.67 -4.40 -19.70
CA GLU A 23 3.70 -4.97 -21.05
C GLU A 23 2.83 -6.24 -21.16
N MET A 24 3.02 -7.18 -20.22
CA MET A 24 2.27 -8.43 -20.16
C MET A 24 0.76 -8.19 -19.96
N GLU A 25 0.37 -7.29 -19.06
CA GLU A 25 -1.05 -7.00 -18.79
C GLU A 25 -1.71 -6.28 -19.98
N LEU A 26 -0.99 -5.39 -20.68
CA LEU A 26 -1.47 -4.73 -21.89
C LEU A 26 -1.58 -5.71 -23.07
N GLU A 27 -0.63 -6.63 -23.23
CA GLU A 27 -0.66 -7.67 -24.26
C GLU A 27 -1.83 -8.62 -24.04
N LYS A 28 -1.98 -9.13 -22.81
CA LYS A 28 -3.13 -9.97 -22.43
C LYS A 28 -4.45 -9.26 -22.73
N LEU A 29 -4.57 -7.98 -22.36
CA LEU A 29 -5.78 -7.21 -22.61
C LEU A 29 -6.05 -7.03 -24.10
N TYR A 30 -5.01 -6.77 -24.90
CA TYR A 30 -5.12 -6.64 -26.35
C TYR A 30 -5.55 -7.96 -27.01
N CYS A 31 -5.00 -9.10 -26.57
CA CYS A 31 -5.40 -10.42 -27.04
C CYS A 31 -6.86 -10.75 -26.67
N PHE A 32 -7.31 -10.35 -25.48
CA PHE A 32 -8.65 -10.68 -24.99
C PHE A 32 -9.75 -9.81 -25.60
N ALA A 33 -9.54 -8.49 -25.69
CA ALA A 33 -10.59 -7.52 -26.03
C ALA A 33 -10.20 -6.54 -27.16
N GLY A 34 -9.03 -6.73 -27.77
CA GLY A 34 -8.58 -5.94 -28.92
C GLY A 34 -8.18 -4.50 -28.57
N SER A 35 -8.34 -3.61 -29.53
CA SER A 35 -7.77 -2.26 -29.48
C SER A 35 -8.56 -1.23 -28.66
N ASN A 36 -9.82 -1.50 -28.31
CA ASN A 36 -10.71 -0.60 -27.56
C ASN A 36 -11.54 -1.37 -26.50
N PRO A 37 -10.92 -1.91 -25.44
CA PRO A 37 -11.62 -2.67 -24.42
C PRO A 37 -12.49 -1.77 -23.53
N SER A 38 -13.67 -2.26 -23.14
CA SER A 38 -14.50 -1.64 -22.09
C SER A 38 -13.91 -1.88 -20.69
N LEU A 39 -14.30 -1.09 -19.68
CA LEU A 39 -13.84 -1.28 -18.30
C LEU A 39 -14.12 -2.69 -17.78
N GLU A 40 -15.29 -3.25 -18.09
CA GLU A 40 -15.65 -4.62 -17.68
C GLU A 40 -14.77 -5.67 -18.33
N GLN A 41 -14.38 -5.47 -19.60
CA GLN A 41 -13.42 -6.34 -20.27
C GLN A 41 -12.01 -6.21 -19.69
N VAL A 42 -11.61 -5.00 -19.27
CA VAL A 42 -10.33 -4.78 -18.57
C VAL A 42 -10.32 -5.53 -17.24
N LYS A 43 -11.37 -5.41 -16.43
CA LYS A 43 -11.50 -6.15 -15.16
C LYS A 43 -11.51 -7.67 -15.36
N ALA A 44 -12.18 -8.14 -16.41
CA ALA A 44 -12.25 -9.57 -16.72
C ALA A 44 -10.91 -10.16 -17.15
N ALA A 45 -10.17 -9.44 -18.01
CA ALA A 45 -8.86 -9.87 -18.49
C ALA A 45 -7.77 -9.71 -17.42
N CYS A 46 -7.82 -8.62 -16.67
CA CYS A 46 -6.80 -8.22 -15.73
C CYS A 46 -7.38 -8.21 -14.32
N GLN A 47 -7.48 -9.39 -13.70
CA GLN A 47 -8.06 -9.58 -12.37
C GLN A 47 -7.13 -9.13 -11.21
N GLY A 48 -5.98 -8.56 -11.53
CA GLY A 48 -4.94 -8.22 -10.56
C GLY A 48 -4.14 -9.42 -10.05
N ASN A 49 -3.11 -9.14 -9.27
CA ASN A 49 -2.30 -10.16 -8.60
C ASN A 49 -2.70 -10.24 -7.12
N ARG A 50 -2.39 -11.37 -6.49
CA ARG A 50 -2.32 -11.51 -5.04
C ARG A 50 -1.65 -10.31 -4.40
N GLU A 51 -0.56 -9.79 -4.95
CA GLU A 51 0.09 -8.57 -4.42
C GLU A 51 -0.80 -7.32 -4.45
N ALA A 52 -1.68 -7.15 -5.44
CA ALA A 52 -2.61 -6.03 -5.50
C ALA A 52 -3.65 -6.09 -4.36
N HIS A 53 -4.15 -7.29 -4.05
CA HIS A 53 -5.05 -7.48 -2.91
C HIS A 53 -4.36 -7.17 -1.57
N PHE A 54 -3.12 -7.60 -1.40
CA PHE A 54 -2.34 -7.29 -0.19
C PHE A 54 -2.03 -5.80 -0.09
N PHE A 55 -1.71 -5.18 -1.22
CA PHE A 55 -1.52 -3.75 -1.30
C PHE A 55 -2.79 -3.01 -0.91
N ALA A 56 -3.97 -3.40 -1.43
CA ALA A 56 -5.26 -2.81 -1.09
C ALA A 56 -5.55 -2.83 0.41
N VAL A 57 -5.30 -3.96 1.09
CA VAL A 57 -5.44 -4.06 2.57
C VAL A 57 -4.52 -3.06 3.27
N THR A 58 -3.21 -3.15 3.00
CA THR A 58 -2.23 -2.31 3.69
C THR A 58 -2.44 -0.82 3.42
N GLN A 59 -2.90 -0.49 2.22
CA GLN A 59 -3.19 0.87 1.83
C GLN A 59 -4.43 1.41 2.53
N ALA A 60 -5.53 0.65 2.57
CA ALA A 60 -6.74 1.05 3.27
C ALA A 60 -6.47 1.30 4.76
N ILE A 61 -5.60 0.48 5.38
CA ILE A 61 -5.11 0.72 6.74
C ILE A 61 -4.37 2.06 6.85
N CYS A 62 -3.40 2.32 5.95
CA CYS A 62 -2.64 3.58 5.95
C CYS A 62 -3.50 4.81 5.58
N GLU A 63 -4.61 4.61 4.88
CA GLU A 63 -5.60 5.64 4.57
C GLU A 63 -6.64 5.83 5.69
N ARG A 64 -6.59 5.01 6.75
CA ARG A 64 -7.57 4.94 7.84
C ARG A 64 -9.00 4.66 7.38
N LYS A 65 -9.16 3.93 6.27
CA LYS A 65 -10.45 3.55 5.74
C LYS A 65 -10.82 2.16 6.25
N ARG A 66 -11.47 2.12 7.41
CA ARG A 66 -11.79 0.86 8.11
C ARG A 66 -12.61 -0.11 7.25
N GLU A 67 -13.70 0.37 6.67
CA GLU A 67 -14.59 -0.49 5.86
C GLU A 67 -13.88 -1.03 4.62
N ASP A 68 -13.11 -0.19 3.93
CA ASP A 68 -12.30 -0.59 2.79
C ASP A 68 -11.22 -1.63 3.19
N ALA A 69 -10.59 -1.45 4.36
CA ALA A 69 -9.60 -2.39 4.87
C ALA A 69 -10.20 -3.76 5.19
N LEU A 70 -11.39 -3.79 5.80
CA LEU A 70 -12.12 -5.02 6.11
C LEU A 70 -12.60 -5.71 4.82
N LEU A 71 -13.12 -4.95 3.86
CA LEU A 71 -13.55 -5.48 2.57
C LEU A 71 -12.36 -6.08 1.79
N ALA A 72 -11.25 -5.34 1.70
CA ALA A 72 -10.04 -5.81 1.05
C ALA A 72 -9.46 -7.04 1.75
N LEU A 73 -9.51 -7.09 3.09
CA LEU A 73 -9.04 -8.25 3.85
C LEU A 73 -9.87 -9.48 3.50
N ARG A 74 -11.21 -9.35 3.54
CA ARG A 74 -12.12 -10.44 3.17
C ARG A 74 -11.84 -10.94 1.76
N GLN A 75 -11.73 -10.05 0.77
CA GLN A 75 -11.40 -10.42 -0.60
C GLN A 75 -10.04 -11.13 -0.70
N THR A 76 -9.04 -10.66 0.05
CA THR A 76 -7.70 -11.27 0.07
C THR A 76 -7.71 -12.69 0.62
N LEU A 77 -8.52 -12.94 1.65
CA LEU A 77 -8.66 -14.25 2.27
C LEU A 77 -9.51 -15.19 1.40
N ASP A 78 -10.60 -14.70 0.82
CA ASP A 78 -11.49 -15.47 -0.08
C ASP A 78 -10.77 -15.95 -1.35
N HIS A 79 -9.75 -15.22 -1.82
CA HIS A 79 -8.99 -15.53 -3.04
C HIS A 79 -7.60 -16.15 -2.78
N THR A 80 -7.32 -16.58 -1.55
CA THR A 80 -6.03 -17.15 -1.18
C THR A 80 -5.99 -18.67 -1.34
N SER A 81 -4.93 -19.18 -1.98
CA SER A 81 -4.65 -20.62 -2.12
C SER A 81 -3.73 -21.19 -1.03
N SER A 82 -3.24 -20.32 -0.13
CA SER A 82 -2.37 -20.65 1.01
C SER A 82 -3.19 -20.78 2.30
N THR A 83 -2.54 -21.18 3.40
CA THR A 83 -3.11 -21.09 4.74
C THR A 83 -3.44 -19.64 5.12
N THR A 84 -4.64 -19.38 5.64
CA THR A 84 -5.09 -18.06 6.13
C THR A 84 -4.07 -17.40 7.06
N ASP A 85 -3.48 -18.16 7.99
CA ASP A 85 -2.52 -17.62 8.97
C ASP A 85 -1.27 -17.01 8.31
N SER A 86 -0.64 -17.72 7.36
CA SER A 86 0.59 -17.22 6.72
C SER A 86 0.35 -15.92 5.94
N GLU A 87 -0.85 -15.77 5.36
CA GLU A 87 -1.24 -14.57 4.64
C GLU A 87 -1.54 -13.40 5.60
N CYS A 88 -2.21 -13.66 6.73
CA CYS A 88 -2.42 -12.65 7.78
C CYS A 88 -1.09 -12.16 8.39
N ILE A 89 -0.14 -13.06 8.62
CA ILE A 89 1.21 -12.72 9.08
C ILE A 89 1.92 -11.85 8.04
N ARG A 90 1.83 -12.22 6.76
CA ARG A 90 2.40 -11.44 5.67
C ARG A 90 1.78 -10.05 5.58
N LEU A 91 0.46 -9.92 5.68
CA LEU A 91 -0.25 -8.64 5.71
C LEU A 91 0.20 -7.76 6.87
N THR A 92 0.36 -8.35 8.06
CA THR A 92 0.89 -7.66 9.25
C THR A 92 2.27 -7.06 8.97
N ARG A 93 3.19 -7.86 8.43
CA ARG A 93 4.57 -7.42 8.12
C ARG A 93 4.62 -6.39 6.99
N MET A 94 3.78 -6.56 5.97
CA MET A 94 3.65 -5.58 4.89
C MET A 94 3.14 -4.24 5.44
N THR A 95 2.13 -4.26 6.32
CA THR A 95 1.61 -3.07 6.99
C THR A 95 2.70 -2.39 7.82
N ALA A 96 3.46 -3.16 8.59
CA ALA A 96 4.61 -2.66 9.35
C ALA A 96 5.60 -1.89 8.45
N ASN A 97 5.93 -2.45 7.29
CA ASN A 97 6.84 -1.84 6.33
C ASN A 97 6.28 -0.53 5.75
N GLN A 98 4.98 -0.46 5.44
CA GLN A 98 4.32 0.76 4.97
C GLN A 98 4.35 1.85 6.05
N LEU A 99 4.03 1.52 7.30
CA LEU A 99 4.06 2.49 8.41
C LEU A 99 5.48 2.97 8.72
N ARG A 100 6.50 2.09 8.64
CA ARG A 100 7.91 2.50 8.76
C ARG A 100 8.30 3.51 7.68
N LYS A 101 7.87 3.31 6.43
CA LYS A 101 8.07 4.28 5.34
C LYS A 101 7.37 5.60 5.64
N MET A 102 6.16 5.57 6.18
CA MET A 102 5.47 6.78 6.64
C MET A 102 6.23 7.53 7.73
N VAL A 103 6.85 6.83 8.70
CA VAL A 103 7.70 7.47 9.72
C VAL A 103 8.86 8.22 9.07
N ARG A 104 9.55 7.61 8.11
CA ARG A 104 10.69 8.24 7.40
C ARG A 104 10.24 9.50 6.65
N VAL A 105 9.10 9.42 5.95
CA VAL A 105 8.53 10.58 5.24
C VAL A 105 8.09 11.66 6.22
N MET A 106 7.48 11.30 7.35
CA MET A 106 7.09 12.26 8.39
C MET A 106 8.31 12.96 9.02
N LEU A 107 9.43 12.24 9.21
CA LEU A 107 10.69 12.83 9.64
C LEU A 107 11.22 13.83 8.61
N ALA A 108 11.17 13.49 7.32
CA ALA A 108 11.55 14.41 6.24
C ALA A 108 10.64 15.66 6.23
N MET A 109 9.32 15.48 6.35
CA MET A 109 8.35 16.58 6.48
C MET A 109 8.67 17.50 7.66
N HIS A 110 9.09 16.93 8.78
CA HIS A 110 9.47 17.69 9.96
C HIS A 110 10.78 18.47 9.75
N ARG A 111 11.83 17.84 9.21
CA ARG A 111 13.12 18.48 8.92
C ARG A 111 12.97 19.65 7.95
N LEU A 112 12.19 19.44 6.90
CA LEU A 112 11.89 20.44 5.86
C LEU A 112 10.85 21.49 6.28
N LYS A 113 10.26 21.34 7.48
CA LYS A 113 9.15 22.17 7.96
C LYS A 113 8.01 22.28 6.94
N CYS A 114 7.78 21.22 6.16
CA CYS A 114 6.80 21.19 5.09
C CYS A 114 5.74 20.11 5.37
N ARG A 115 4.50 20.55 5.63
CA ARG A 115 3.36 19.65 5.84
C ARG A 115 2.54 19.38 4.57
N ASN A 116 2.76 20.16 3.52
CA ASN A 116 2.02 20.00 2.26
C ASN A 116 2.65 18.85 1.45
N SER A 117 1.87 17.79 1.24
CA SER A 117 2.30 16.57 0.54
C SER A 117 2.73 16.81 -0.91
N HIS A 118 2.10 17.76 -1.60
CA HIS A 118 2.45 18.10 -2.97
C HIS A 118 3.80 18.82 -3.02
N ARG A 119 3.98 19.85 -2.20
CA ARG A 119 5.22 20.64 -2.14
C ARG A 119 6.42 19.79 -1.73
N ILE A 120 6.27 18.90 -0.75
CA ILE A 120 7.38 18.03 -0.35
C ILE A 120 7.71 16.97 -1.41
N ALA A 121 6.71 16.48 -2.16
CA ALA A 121 6.94 15.58 -3.28
C ALA A 121 7.70 16.27 -4.43
N GLU A 122 7.43 17.55 -4.70
CA GLU A 122 8.22 18.33 -5.65
C GLU A 122 9.67 18.51 -5.19
N MET A 123 9.89 18.79 -3.90
CA MET A 123 11.23 18.88 -3.32
C MET A 123 11.98 17.54 -3.45
N TRP A 124 11.29 16.43 -3.17
CA TRP A 124 11.82 15.07 -3.35
C TRP A 124 12.22 14.74 -4.78
N GLN A 125 11.46 15.22 -5.77
CA GLN A 125 11.76 15.04 -7.20
C GLN A 125 12.94 15.89 -7.67
N ARG A 126 13.11 17.08 -7.09
CA ARG A 126 14.19 18.02 -7.45
C ARG A 126 15.50 17.76 -6.71
N ARG A 127 15.52 16.80 -5.78
CA ARG A 127 16.72 16.49 -5.01
C ARG A 127 17.85 16.03 -5.93
N SER A 128 19.07 16.44 -5.59
CA SER A 128 20.27 15.89 -6.22
C SER A 128 20.45 14.43 -5.81
N SER A 129 21.09 13.61 -6.64
CA SER A 129 21.37 12.19 -6.34
C SER A 129 22.34 11.97 -5.17
N GLN A 130 22.80 13.05 -4.53
CA GLN A 130 23.63 12.98 -3.33
C GLN A 130 22.75 12.71 -2.10
N PRO A 131 23.26 11.97 -1.10
CA PRO A 131 22.53 11.73 0.14
C PRO A 131 22.29 13.07 0.84
N ASP A 132 21.02 13.46 0.88
CA ASP A 132 20.56 14.69 1.50
C ASP A 132 20.04 14.35 2.90
N ASP A 133 20.60 14.98 3.92
CA ASP A 133 20.22 14.77 5.32
C ASP A 133 18.72 15.04 5.54
N GLU A 134 18.11 15.88 4.70
CA GLU A 134 16.69 16.23 4.77
C GLU A 134 15.75 15.04 4.47
N PHE A 135 16.17 14.09 3.64
CA PHE A 135 15.35 12.95 3.21
C PHE A 135 15.91 11.57 3.59
N LEU A 136 16.85 11.52 4.54
CA LEU A 136 17.52 10.31 4.99
C LEU A 136 16.58 9.10 5.13
N GLY A 137 16.89 8.01 4.42
CA GLY A 137 16.16 6.74 4.49
C GLY A 137 14.91 6.66 3.61
N CYS A 138 14.63 7.68 2.81
CA CYS A 138 13.59 7.65 1.77
C CYS A 138 14.13 7.21 0.40
N ASP A 139 15.42 6.91 0.26
CA ASP A 139 16.10 6.71 -1.03
C ASP A 139 15.49 5.60 -1.90
N ASP A 140 14.84 4.62 -1.27
CA ASP A 140 14.12 3.52 -1.92
C ASP A 140 12.74 3.90 -2.46
N LEU A 141 12.28 5.15 -2.25
CA LEU A 141 10.95 5.59 -2.63
C LEU A 141 10.93 6.29 -3.99
N SER A 142 10.10 5.78 -4.91
CA SER A 142 9.74 6.53 -6.12
C SER A 142 9.02 7.84 -5.75
N ALA A 143 9.03 8.83 -6.63
CA ALA A 143 8.36 10.10 -6.37
C ALA A 143 6.85 9.96 -6.12
N TRP A 144 6.22 9.03 -6.83
CA TRP A 144 4.81 8.71 -6.61
C TRP A 144 4.57 8.08 -5.24
N ASN A 145 5.39 7.11 -4.83
CA ASN A 145 5.31 6.48 -3.50
C ASN A 145 5.53 7.52 -2.39
N PHE A 146 6.56 8.36 -2.54
CA PHE A 146 6.86 9.40 -1.57
C PHE A 146 5.68 10.34 -1.35
N ARG A 147 5.06 10.83 -2.44
CA ARG A 147 3.86 11.67 -2.36
C ARG A 147 2.74 10.96 -1.61
N ARG A 148 2.46 9.71 -1.95
CA ARG A 148 1.41 8.91 -1.32
C ARG A 148 1.66 8.71 0.18
N PHE A 149 2.89 8.40 0.56
CA PHE A 149 3.29 8.32 1.96
C PHE A 149 3.20 9.65 2.69
N ALA A 150 3.48 10.78 2.02
CA ALA A 150 3.33 12.11 2.61
C ALA A 150 1.84 12.46 2.85
N GLU A 151 0.97 12.11 1.91
CA GLU A 151 -0.48 12.23 2.07
C GLU A 151 -1.00 11.36 3.23
N ASN A 152 -0.54 10.10 3.31
CA ASN A 152 -0.89 9.19 4.39
C ASN A 152 -0.32 9.65 5.75
N ALA A 153 0.92 10.12 5.81
CA ALA A 153 1.56 10.61 7.03
C ALA A 153 0.81 11.79 7.62
N GLY A 154 0.21 12.65 6.78
CA GLY A 154 -0.65 13.74 7.23
C GLY A 154 -1.91 13.30 8.00
N ARG A 155 -2.31 12.03 7.91
CA ARG A 155 -3.47 11.46 8.64
C ARG A 155 -3.12 10.93 10.03
N PHE A 156 -1.85 10.88 10.39
CA PHE A 156 -1.38 10.37 11.68
C PHE A 156 -0.63 11.46 12.43
N SER A 157 -0.83 11.52 13.75
CA SER A 157 0.17 12.17 14.60
C SER A 157 1.40 11.27 14.75
N ALA A 158 2.56 11.88 15.02
CA ALA A 158 3.79 11.11 15.26
C ALA A 158 3.64 10.11 16.41
N ARG A 159 2.92 10.50 17.46
CA ARG A 159 2.63 9.64 18.61
C ARG A 159 1.78 8.44 18.22
N GLU A 160 0.70 8.65 17.48
CA GLU A 160 -0.16 7.55 17.03
C GLU A 160 0.60 6.58 16.13
N LEU A 161 1.41 7.08 15.18
CA LEU A 161 2.13 6.21 14.26
C LEU A 161 3.14 5.31 15.00
N LEU A 162 3.83 5.84 16.01
CA LEU A 162 4.73 5.06 16.86
C LEU A 162 3.96 4.03 17.70
N GLN A 163 2.83 4.43 18.29
CA GLN A 163 1.97 3.50 19.04
C GLN A 163 1.44 2.36 18.16
N THR A 164 1.05 2.65 16.91
CA THR A 164 0.65 1.63 15.94
C THR A 164 1.79 0.68 15.59
N LEU A 165 3.02 1.19 15.45
CA LEU A 165 4.19 0.34 15.19
C LEU A 165 4.51 -0.58 16.37
N ASP A 166 4.41 -0.09 17.61
CA ASP A 166 4.57 -0.90 18.81
C ASP A 166 3.51 -2.01 18.88
N GLU A 167 2.26 -1.69 18.55
CA GLU A 167 1.17 -2.68 18.51
C GLU A 167 1.39 -3.72 17.42
N ILE A 168 1.84 -3.33 16.22
CA ILE A 168 2.20 -4.27 15.17
C ILE A 168 3.33 -5.20 15.60
N GLN A 169 4.35 -4.67 16.29
CA GLN A 169 5.44 -5.49 16.80
C GLN A 169 4.92 -6.52 17.80
N ARG A 170 4.03 -6.11 18.70
CA ARG A 170 3.35 -7.03 19.64
C ARG A 170 2.57 -8.10 18.88
N ILE A 171 1.83 -7.72 17.84
CA ILE A 171 1.04 -8.66 17.01
C ILE A 171 1.95 -9.64 16.26
N ASP A 172 3.07 -9.20 15.68
CA ASP A 172 4.02 -10.08 14.99
C ASP A 172 4.63 -11.13 15.94
N VAL A 173 4.88 -10.76 17.21
CA VAL A 173 5.29 -11.72 18.25
C VAL A 173 4.17 -12.71 18.54
N LEU A 174 2.93 -12.23 18.76
CA LEU A 174 1.78 -13.09 19.05
C LEU A 174 1.45 -14.07 17.91
N ASN A 175 1.64 -13.66 16.66
CA ASN A 175 1.49 -14.50 15.48
C ASN A 175 2.42 -15.73 15.49
N VAL A 176 3.55 -15.66 16.22
CA VAL A 176 4.52 -16.77 16.33
C VAL A 176 4.41 -17.49 17.66
N SER A 177 4.12 -16.76 18.74
CA SER A 177 4.23 -17.27 20.11
C SER A 177 2.89 -17.66 20.76
N SER A 178 1.76 -17.42 20.10
CA SER A 178 0.43 -17.68 20.66
C SER A 178 -0.38 -18.62 19.77
N SER A 179 -1.43 -19.22 20.36
CA SER A 179 -2.43 -20.00 19.62
C SER A 179 -3.62 -19.15 19.16
N ILE A 180 -3.49 -17.82 19.19
CA ILE A 180 -4.54 -16.91 18.74
C ILE A 180 -4.55 -16.92 17.20
N PRO A 181 -5.72 -17.10 16.55
CA PRO A 181 -5.82 -17.02 15.09
C PRO A 181 -5.26 -15.69 14.55
N SER A 182 -4.39 -15.76 13.54
CA SER A 182 -3.72 -14.58 12.98
C SER A 182 -4.71 -13.60 12.36
N GLU A 183 -5.84 -14.11 11.88
CA GLU A 183 -6.96 -13.31 11.37
C GLU A 183 -7.53 -12.38 12.45
N LEU A 184 -7.75 -12.87 13.68
CA LEU A 184 -8.26 -12.05 14.78
C LEU A 184 -7.25 -10.97 15.20
N LEU A 185 -5.96 -11.31 15.18
CA LEU A 185 -4.89 -10.35 15.46
C LEU A 185 -4.86 -9.24 14.41
N LEU A 186 -4.98 -9.58 13.12
CA LEU A 186 -5.03 -8.61 12.02
C LEU A 186 -6.30 -7.76 12.05
N LEU A 187 -7.45 -8.35 12.38
CA LEU A 187 -8.70 -7.60 12.57
C LEU A 187 -8.56 -6.57 13.70
N ASN A 188 -7.97 -6.96 14.83
CA ASN A 188 -7.71 -6.03 15.93
C ASN A 188 -6.79 -4.89 15.50
N LEU A 189 -5.73 -5.19 14.72
CA LEU A 189 -4.87 -4.15 14.15
C LEU A 189 -5.65 -3.14 13.31
N ILE A 190 -6.53 -3.62 12.42
CA ILE A 190 -7.36 -2.76 11.56
C ILE A 190 -8.27 -1.87 12.42
N LEU A 191 -8.95 -2.45 13.41
CA LEU A 191 -9.86 -1.71 14.30
C LEU A 191 -9.13 -0.68 15.15
N HIS A 192 -7.90 -0.96 15.57
CA HIS A 192 -7.10 -0.03 16.38
C HIS A 192 -6.49 1.10 15.54
N THR A 193 -6.09 0.82 14.30
CA THR A 193 -5.37 1.77 13.43
C THR A 193 -6.33 2.68 12.67
N CYS A 194 -7.45 2.16 12.21
CA CYS A 194 -8.46 2.89 11.44
C CYS A 194 -9.53 3.52 12.35
N LYS A 195 -9.12 4.47 13.18
CA LYS A 195 -10.00 5.32 14.01
C LYS A 195 -10.53 6.52 13.24
#